data_AF-A0A2C1ZFF1-F1
#
_entry.id   AF-A0A2C1ZFF1-F1
#
_cell.length_a   1.000
_cell.length_b   1.000
_cell.length_c   1.000
_cell.angle_alpha   90.00
_cell.angle_beta   90.00
_cell.angle_gamma   90.00
#
_symmetry.space_group_name_H-M   'P 1'
#
loop_
_entity.id
_entity.type
_entity.pdbx_description
1 polymer ?
#
loop_
_entity_poly.entity_id
_entity_poly.type
_entity_poly.pdbx_seq_one_letter_code
_entity_poly.pdbx_strand_id
1 'polypeptide(L)'
;MRLINSLAVILNDKCTGCKICSQVCPTLAITMEPVPGTKHKKLAVVEEENCTGCTACEQRCPFDAIEMTNLEESRMIGVDISLSNYEEVQKICYDAHLHPEQIVCYCTSTRADEVAAAILQGADTPDKISQRTGLRTGCTVECLQPAIRMLKSAGIELEAPKGRYQWYGETPTIWSIPDEVKEKYSKRGFHFDEDIEFLEKLRNAPLSSTTCQLQVKGEEK
;
A
#
# COMPACT_ATOMS: atom_id res chain seq x y z
N MET A 1 -9.12 -7.66 -6.87
CA MET A 1 -8.84 -6.78 -8.02
C MET A 1 -9.85 -5.63 -8.05
N ARG A 2 -9.48 -4.48 -8.62
CA ARG A 2 -10.29 -3.26 -8.69
C ARG A 2 -10.32 -2.73 -10.12
N LEU A 3 -11.45 -2.17 -10.52
CA LEU A 3 -11.62 -1.55 -11.83
C LEU A 3 -11.15 -0.10 -11.78
N ILE A 4 -10.25 0.27 -12.68
CA ILE A 4 -9.81 1.65 -12.89
C ILE A 4 -10.48 2.14 -14.18
N ASN A 5 -11.27 3.20 -14.04
CA ASN A 5 -12.04 3.81 -15.13
C ASN A 5 -11.65 5.25 -15.42
N SER A 6 -10.73 5.84 -14.63
CA SER A 6 -10.35 7.24 -14.74
C SER A 6 -8.85 7.46 -14.53
N LEU A 7 -8.34 8.53 -15.12
CA LEU A 7 -6.94 8.95 -15.06
C LEU A 7 -6.84 10.46 -14.80
N ALA A 8 -5.72 10.89 -14.23
CA ALA A 8 -5.43 12.31 -14.00
C ALA A 8 -4.79 12.92 -15.25
N VAL A 9 -5.30 14.06 -15.71
CA VAL A 9 -4.77 14.83 -16.85
C VAL A 9 -4.28 16.18 -16.36
N ILE A 10 -3.08 16.58 -16.78
CA ILE A 10 -2.47 17.87 -16.38
C ILE A 10 -2.85 18.97 -17.38
N LEU A 11 -3.42 20.06 -16.88
CA LEU A 11 -3.68 21.28 -17.65
C LEU A 11 -2.42 22.15 -17.65
N ASN A 12 -1.65 22.07 -18.75
CA ASN A 12 -0.32 22.69 -18.85
C ASN A 12 -0.32 24.23 -18.74
N ASP A 13 -1.41 24.88 -19.08
CA ASP A 13 -1.60 26.33 -18.97
C ASP A 13 -1.76 26.80 -17.52
N LYS A 14 -2.33 25.96 -16.65
CA LYS A 14 -2.50 26.23 -15.21
C LYS A 14 -1.37 25.69 -14.34
N CYS A 15 -0.65 24.67 -14.82
CA CYS A 15 0.38 24.01 -14.03
C CYS A 15 1.62 24.90 -13.82
N THR A 16 1.94 25.15 -12.55
CA THR A 16 3.07 26.00 -12.14
C THR A 16 4.36 25.22 -11.88
N GLY A 17 4.30 23.89 -11.82
CA GLY A 17 5.45 23.05 -11.50
C GLY A 17 5.79 22.94 -10.01
N CYS A 18 4.83 23.22 -9.11
CA CYS A 18 5.03 23.22 -7.65
C CYS A 18 5.35 21.84 -7.01
N LYS A 19 5.15 20.74 -7.76
CA LYS A 19 5.46 19.34 -7.38
C LYS A 19 4.57 18.70 -6.30
N ILE A 20 3.57 19.40 -5.77
CA ILE A 20 2.66 18.86 -4.74
C ILE A 20 2.03 17.54 -5.21
N CYS A 21 1.50 17.50 -6.43
CA CYS A 21 0.87 16.30 -7.00
C CYS A 21 1.80 15.08 -7.03
N SER A 22 3.08 15.27 -7.41
CA SER A 22 4.09 14.21 -7.41
C SER A 22 4.43 13.72 -6.00
N GLN A 23 4.32 14.59 -5.00
CA GLN A 23 4.62 14.26 -3.61
C GLN A 23 3.47 13.55 -2.90
N VAL A 24 2.23 13.67 -3.37
CA VAL A 24 1.05 13.01 -2.77
C VAL A 24 0.62 11.74 -3.50
N CYS A 25 1.12 11.49 -4.72
CA CYS A 25 0.74 10.32 -5.50
C CYS A 25 1.28 9.01 -4.87
N PRO A 26 0.42 8.07 -4.42
CA PRO A 26 0.86 6.83 -3.76
C PRO A 26 1.49 5.81 -4.71
N THR A 27 1.23 5.93 -6.01
CA THR A 27 1.74 5.01 -7.04
C THR A 27 2.85 5.62 -7.89
N LEU A 28 3.29 6.84 -7.55
CA LEU A 28 4.36 7.56 -8.26
C LEU A 28 4.10 7.79 -9.75
N ALA A 29 2.82 7.78 -10.14
CA ALA A 29 2.38 8.00 -11.51
C ALA A 29 2.63 9.44 -12.01
N ILE A 30 3.28 10.31 -11.25
CA ILE A 30 3.50 11.72 -11.63
C ILE A 30 4.98 12.07 -11.53
N THR A 31 5.57 12.45 -12.67
CA THR A 31 6.94 12.96 -12.79
C THR A 31 6.94 14.46 -13.07
N MET A 32 8.10 15.10 -12.92
CA MET A 32 8.28 16.54 -13.22
C MET A 32 9.25 16.69 -14.38
N GLU A 33 8.73 17.00 -15.56
CA GLU A 33 9.49 17.02 -16.81
C GLU A 33 9.86 18.44 -17.24
N PRO A 34 11.07 18.67 -17.79
CA PRO A 34 11.50 19.97 -18.26
C PRO A 34 10.68 20.45 -19.47
N VAL A 35 10.34 21.73 -19.49
CA VAL A 35 9.66 22.34 -20.65
C VAL A 35 10.71 22.82 -21.67
N PRO A 36 10.66 22.36 -22.93
CA PRO A 36 11.54 22.83 -23.99
C PRO A 36 11.55 24.36 -24.11
N GLY A 37 12.72 24.96 -24.29
CA GLY A 37 12.88 26.42 -24.40
C GLY A 37 12.86 27.18 -23.08
N THR A 38 12.81 26.51 -21.94
CA THR A 38 12.90 27.14 -20.60
C THR A 38 14.09 26.62 -19.80
N LYS A 39 14.72 27.45 -18.96
CA LYS A 39 15.87 27.03 -18.14
C LYS A 39 15.49 26.24 -16.89
N HIS A 40 14.36 26.55 -16.26
CA HIS A 40 14.01 26.02 -14.94
C HIS A 40 12.55 25.56 -14.81
N LYS A 41 11.72 25.71 -15.86
CA LYS A 41 10.30 25.32 -15.78
C LYS A 41 10.20 23.81 -15.96
N LYS A 42 9.53 23.16 -15.01
CA LYS A 42 9.14 21.76 -15.10
C LYS A 42 7.63 21.65 -14.92
N LEU A 43 6.97 20.82 -15.73
CA LEU A 43 5.54 20.54 -15.59
C LEU A 43 5.33 19.11 -15.12
N ALA A 44 4.19 18.88 -14.47
CA ALA A 44 3.80 17.54 -14.08
C ALA A 44 3.41 16.74 -15.32
N VAL A 45 3.80 15.47 -15.38
CA VAL A 45 3.40 14.52 -16.42
C VAL A 45 2.91 13.26 -15.74
N VAL A 46 1.79 12.72 -16.21
CA VAL A 46 1.17 11.52 -15.63
C VAL A 46 1.55 10.30 -16.47
N GLU A 47 2.10 9.29 -15.81
CA GLU A 47 2.30 7.96 -16.37
C GLU A 47 1.00 7.16 -16.19
N GLU A 48 0.24 7.03 -17.28
CA GLU A 48 -1.08 6.42 -17.27
C GLU A 48 -1.06 5.00 -16.70
N GLU A 49 -0.01 4.22 -17.00
CA GLU A 49 0.14 2.84 -16.55
C GLU A 49 0.17 2.71 -15.02
N ASN A 50 0.66 3.72 -14.30
CA ASN A 50 0.74 3.69 -12.84
C ASN A 50 -0.41 4.46 -12.16
N CYS A 51 -1.23 5.19 -12.91
CA CYS A 51 -2.31 6.00 -12.35
C CYS A 51 -3.53 5.13 -11.98
N THR A 52 -3.95 5.20 -10.72
CA THR A 52 -5.10 4.42 -10.21
C THR A 52 -6.40 5.23 -10.14
N GLY A 53 -6.42 6.45 -10.68
CA GLY A 53 -7.61 7.30 -10.65
C GLY A 53 -8.03 7.79 -9.26
N CYS A 54 -7.14 7.72 -8.26
CA CYS A 54 -7.48 7.95 -6.85
C CYS A 54 -7.76 9.40 -6.43
N THR A 55 -7.70 10.34 -7.37
CA THR A 55 -7.96 11.79 -7.21
C THR A 55 -7.10 12.56 -6.20
N ALA A 56 -6.18 11.90 -5.48
CA ALA A 56 -5.34 12.54 -4.47
C ALA A 56 -4.51 13.72 -5.01
N CYS A 57 -4.05 13.67 -6.26
CA CYS A 57 -3.32 14.78 -6.88
C CYS A 57 -4.22 15.95 -7.24
N GLU A 58 -5.42 15.68 -7.77
CA GLU A 58 -6.42 16.68 -8.16
C GLU A 58 -6.86 17.48 -6.93
N GLN A 59 -7.29 16.79 -5.87
CA GLN A 59 -7.72 17.41 -4.61
C GLN A 59 -6.65 18.26 -3.91
N ARG A 60 -5.37 18.07 -4.25
CA ARG A 60 -4.23 18.76 -3.62
C ARG A 60 -3.61 19.82 -4.51
N CYS A 61 -4.08 19.98 -5.74
CA CYS A 61 -3.54 20.99 -6.65
C CYS A 61 -4.09 22.38 -6.28
N PRO A 62 -3.27 23.34 -5.82
CA PRO A 62 -3.75 24.65 -5.42
C PRO A 62 -4.00 25.59 -6.61
N PHE A 63 -3.85 25.09 -7.84
CA PHE A 63 -3.98 25.84 -9.09
C PHE A 63 -5.04 25.25 -10.02
N ASP A 64 -5.80 24.24 -9.56
CA ASP A 64 -6.82 23.54 -10.36
C ASP A 64 -6.28 23.09 -11.73
N ALA A 65 -5.04 22.61 -11.75
CA ALA A 65 -4.29 22.25 -12.94
C ALA A 65 -4.37 20.75 -13.28
N ILE A 66 -5.27 20.01 -12.65
CA ILE A 66 -5.43 18.57 -12.81
C ILE A 66 -6.92 18.27 -12.94
N GLU A 67 -7.30 17.53 -13.97
CA GLU A 67 -8.67 17.03 -14.16
C GLU A 67 -8.68 15.50 -14.15
N MET A 68 -9.78 14.91 -13.73
CA MET A 68 -10.00 13.47 -13.82
C MET A 68 -10.82 13.16 -15.07
N THR A 69 -10.27 12.37 -15.98
CA THR A 69 -10.94 11.97 -17.22
C THR A 69 -11.18 10.47 -17.22
N ASN A 70 -12.19 10.01 -17.95
CA ASN A 70 -12.43 8.57 -18.11
C ASN A 70 -11.37 7.96 -19.04
N LEU A 71 -10.93 6.74 -18.72
CA LEU A 71 -10.15 5.91 -19.63
C LEU A 71 -11.03 5.46 -20.81
N GLU A 72 -10.45 5.42 -22.01
CA GLU A 72 -11.11 4.79 -23.17
C GLU A 72 -11.39 3.32 -22.91
N GLU A 73 -10.43 2.62 -22.32
CA GLU A 73 -10.53 1.22 -21.89
C GLU A 73 -10.27 1.10 -20.39
N SER A 74 -11.26 0.61 -19.65
CA SER A 74 -11.08 0.34 -18.22
C SER A 74 -10.12 -0.83 -18.01
N ARG A 75 -9.35 -0.77 -16.93
CA ARG A 75 -8.33 -1.78 -16.60
C ARG A 75 -8.46 -2.27 -15.17
N MET A 76 -7.99 -3.48 -14.92
CA MET A 76 -8.01 -4.08 -13.58
C MET A 76 -6.65 -3.94 -12.90
N ILE A 77 -6.66 -3.53 -11.64
CA ILE A 77 -5.50 -3.56 -10.75
C ILE A 77 -5.73 -4.60 -9.65
N GLY A 78 -4.70 -5.37 -9.35
CA GLY A 78 -4.72 -6.39 -8.30
C GLY A 78 -3.70 -7.47 -8.58
N VAL A 79 -3.43 -8.27 -7.55
CA VAL A 79 -2.49 -9.36 -7.66
C VAL A 79 -3.24 -10.69 -7.71
N ASP A 80 -2.87 -11.54 -8.67
CA ASP A 80 -3.30 -12.93 -8.67
C ASP A 80 -2.44 -13.71 -7.67
N ILE A 81 -3.06 -14.06 -6.55
CA ILE A 81 -2.42 -14.77 -5.44
C ILE A 81 -2.05 -16.21 -5.83
N SER A 82 -2.78 -16.81 -6.79
CA SER A 82 -2.53 -18.19 -7.22
C SER A 82 -1.20 -18.38 -7.95
N LEU A 83 -0.55 -17.28 -8.35
CA LEU A 83 0.77 -17.28 -8.99
C LEU A 83 1.93 -17.27 -7.97
N SER A 84 1.63 -17.27 -6.66
CA SER A 84 2.61 -17.27 -5.58
C SER A 84 2.51 -18.53 -4.74
N ASN A 85 3.61 -18.96 -4.11
CA ASN A 85 3.58 -20.03 -3.12
C ASN A 85 2.77 -19.56 -1.90
N TYR A 86 1.64 -20.21 -1.65
CA TYR A 86 0.72 -19.76 -0.61
C TYR A 86 1.28 -19.97 0.81
N GLU A 87 2.17 -20.94 1.03
CA GLU A 87 2.84 -21.10 2.34
C GLU A 87 3.74 -19.90 2.65
N GLU A 88 4.44 -19.38 1.64
CA GLU A 88 5.25 -18.18 1.78
C GLU A 88 4.39 -16.93 1.98
N VAL A 89 3.24 -16.85 1.30
CA VAL A 89 2.22 -15.80 1.52
C VAL A 89 1.78 -15.80 2.98
N GLN A 90 1.42 -16.97 3.52
CA GLN A 90 1.02 -17.12 4.91
C GLN A 90 2.14 -16.72 5.86
N LYS A 91 3.37 -17.17 5.59
CA LYS A 91 4.54 -16.84 6.42
C LYS A 91 4.71 -15.32 6.54
N ILE A 92 4.70 -14.58 5.43
CA ILE A 92 4.82 -13.11 5.45
C ILE A 92 3.69 -12.47 6.28
N CYS A 93 2.45 -12.94 6.12
CA CYS A 93 1.30 -12.41 6.86
C CYS A 93 1.46 -12.66 8.36
N TYR A 94 1.78 -13.89 8.76
CA TYR A 94 1.87 -14.27 10.17
C TYR A 94 3.06 -13.63 10.89
N ASP A 95 4.21 -13.53 10.22
CA ASP A 95 5.38 -12.82 10.73
C ASP A 95 5.14 -11.30 10.85
N ALA A 96 4.15 -10.76 10.12
CA ALA A 96 3.69 -9.38 10.26
C ALA A 96 2.55 -9.21 11.29
N HIS A 97 2.19 -10.29 12.00
CA HIS A 97 1.04 -10.39 12.91
C HIS A 97 -0.31 -10.07 12.25
N LEU A 98 -0.53 -10.59 11.04
CA LEU A 98 -1.76 -10.44 10.27
C LEU A 98 -2.33 -11.80 9.89
N HIS A 99 -3.65 -11.95 9.98
CA HIS A 99 -4.32 -13.07 9.32
C HIS A 99 -4.31 -12.84 7.79
N PRO A 100 -4.05 -13.85 6.94
CA PRO A 100 -3.96 -13.66 5.48
C PRO A 100 -5.21 -13.00 4.85
N GLU A 101 -6.40 -13.32 5.35
CA GLU A 101 -7.65 -12.74 4.86
C GLU A 101 -8.01 -11.38 5.50
N GLN A 102 -7.18 -10.86 6.40
CA GLN A 102 -7.43 -9.57 7.05
C GLN A 102 -7.32 -8.43 6.03
N ILE A 103 -8.27 -7.49 6.09
CA ILE A 103 -8.22 -6.27 5.28
C ILE A 103 -7.09 -5.38 5.81
N VAL A 104 -6.14 -5.06 4.94
CA VAL A 104 -5.06 -4.12 5.20
C VAL A 104 -5.45 -2.71 4.74
N CYS A 105 -6.11 -2.59 3.59
CA CYS A 105 -6.61 -1.31 3.07
C CYS A 105 -8.13 -1.35 2.93
N TYR A 106 -8.84 -0.64 3.81
CA TYR A 106 -10.29 -0.57 3.76
C TYR A 106 -10.81 0.16 2.52
N CYS A 107 -10.11 1.19 2.04
CA CYS A 107 -10.53 1.96 0.88
C CYS A 107 -10.58 1.14 -0.42
N THR A 108 -9.68 0.17 -0.54
CA THR A 108 -9.59 -0.71 -1.72
C THR A 108 -9.95 -2.15 -1.40
N SER A 109 -10.34 -2.46 -0.17
CA SER A 109 -10.53 -3.82 0.33
C SER A 109 -9.32 -4.73 0.05
N THR A 110 -8.09 -4.19 0.04
CA THR A 110 -6.87 -4.98 -0.18
C THR A 110 -6.57 -5.78 1.08
N ARG A 111 -6.41 -7.10 0.92
CA ARG A 111 -6.14 -8.05 2.01
C ARG A 111 -4.63 -8.26 2.22
N ALA A 112 -4.26 -8.84 3.35
CA ALA A 112 -2.88 -9.16 3.66
C ALA A 112 -2.28 -10.17 2.66
N ASP A 113 -3.01 -11.22 2.30
CA ASP A 113 -2.56 -12.22 1.33
C ASP A 113 -2.24 -11.62 -0.05
N GLU A 114 -3.05 -10.66 -0.53
CA GLU A 114 -2.79 -9.91 -1.77
C GLU A 114 -1.52 -9.06 -1.66
N VAL A 115 -1.28 -8.43 -0.50
CA VAL A 115 -0.04 -7.66 -0.26
C VAL A 115 1.18 -8.58 -0.22
N ALA A 116 1.11 -9.69 0.50
CA ALA A 116 2.18 -10.67 0.59
C ALA A 116 2.50 -11.28 -0.78
N ALA A 117 1.48 -11.64 -1.56
CA ALA A 117 1.65 -12.08 -2.94
C ALA A 117 2.30 -11.00 -3.81
N ALA A 118 1.92 -9.72 -3.64
CA ALA A 118 2.57 -8.61 -4.36
C ALA A 118 4.07 -8.53 -4.05
N ILE A 119 4.44 -8.70 -2.78
CA ILE A 119 5.84 -8.70 -2.32
C ILE A 119 6.61 -9.85 -2.96
N LEU A 120 6.08 -11.08 -2.89
CA LEU A 120 6.69 -12.26 -3.53
C LEU A 120 6.85 -12.10 -5.05
N GLN A 121 5.94 -11.35 -5.69
CA GLN A 121 6.01 -11.05 -7.11
C GLN A 121 6.91 -9.83 -7.43
N GLY A 122 7.67 -9.31 -6.47
CA GLY A 122 8.70 -8.29 -6.65
C GLY A 122 8.29 -6.86 -6.28
N ALA A 123 7.20 -6.66 -5.54
CA ALA A 123 6.86 -5.36 -4.97
C ALA A 123 7.64 -5.11 -3.66
N ASP A 124 8.83 -4.53 -3.80
CA ASP A 124 9.78 -4.31 -2.71
C ASP A 124 9.65 -2.95 -1.98
N THR A 125 8.63 -2.16 -2.31
CA THR A 125 8.37 -0.86 -1.69
C THR A 125 6.88 -0.62 -1.50
N PRO A 126 6.46 0.22 -0.54
CA PRO A 126 5.06 0.62 -0.39
C PRO A 126 4.44 1.16 -1.68
N ASP A 127 5.22 1.88 -2.49
CA ASP A 127 4.75 2.46 -3.75
C ASP A 127 4.52 1.39 -4.82
N LYS A 128 5.41 0.39 -4.96
CA LYS A 128 5.18 -0.76 -5.85
C LYS A 128 4.00 -1.63 -5.38
N ILE A 129 3.81 -1.81 -4.08
CA ILE A 129 2.60 -2.49 -3.55
C ILE A 129 1.35 -1.70 -3.96
N SER A 130 1.40 -0.36 -3.85
CA SER A 130 0.30 0.52 -4.25
C SER A 130 -0.01 0.39 -5.76
N GLN A 131 1.02 0.38 -6.61
CA GLN A 131 0.91 0.19 -8.06
C GLN A 131 0.29 -1.15 -8.46
N ARG A 132 0.52 -2.21 -7.69
CA ARG A 132 0.01 -3.55 -8.02
C ARG A 132 -1.35 -3.88 -7.42
N THR A 133 -1.65 -3.36 -6.23
CA THR A 133 -2.81 -3.78 -5.43
C THR A 133 -3.88 -2.70 -5.26
N GLY A 134 -3.54 -1.44 -5.55
CA GLY A 134 -4.35 -0.27 -5.18
C GLY A 134 -4.22 0.13 -3.71
N LEU A 135 -3.34 -0.52 -2.92
CA LEU A 135 -3.09 -0.09 -1.55
C LEU A 135 -2.72 1.41 -1.52
N ARG A 136 -3.18 2.13 -0.49
CA ARG A 136 -3.01 3.59 -0.30
C ARG A 136 -3.78 4.50 -1.28
N THR A 137 -4.48 3.98 -2.27
CA THR A 137 -5.24 4.80 -3.25
C THR A 137 -6.62 5.20 -2.71
N GLY A 138 -6.65 5.82 -1.52
CA GLY A 138 -7.83 6.20 -0.77
C GLY A 138 -7.47 7.18 0.35
N CYS A 139 -7.65 6.79 1.63
CA CYS A 139 -7.29 7.66 2.76
C CYS A 139 -5.78 7.92 2.92
N THR A 140 -4.91 7.10 2.28
CA THR A 140 -3.43 7.16 2.29
C THR A 140 -2.73 6.92 3.63
N VAL A 141 -3.44 6.72 4.75
CA VAL A 141 -2.86 6.71 6.10
C VAL A 141 -2.78 5.31 6.72
N GLU A 142 -3.93 4.64 6.89
CA GLU A 142 -4.03 3.46 7.77
C GLU A 142 -3.26 2.23 7.26
N CYS A 143 -3.31 1.97 5.96
CA CYS A 143 -2.81 0.74 5.37
C CYS A 143 -1.30 0.70 5.16
N LEU A 144 -0.62 1.84 5.30
CA LEU A 144 0.83 1.93 5.08
C LEU A 144 1.63 1.23 6.18
N GLN A 145 1.19 1.34 7.44
CA GLN A 145 1.90 0.72 8.58
C GLN A 145 1.90 -0.81 8.51
N PRO A 146 0.77 -1.49 8.26
CA PRO A 146 0.80 -2.93 7.97
C PRO A 146 1.65 -3.26 6.74
N ALA A 147 1.58 -2.51 5.64
CA ALA A 147 2.38 -2.79 4.44
C ALA A 147 3.89 -2.71 4.71
N ILE A 148 4.35 -1.72 5.48
CA ILE A 148 5.76 -1.61 5.91
C ILE A 148 6.18 -2.82 6.76
N ARG A 149 5.34 -3.25 7.72
CA ARG A 149 5.61 -4.45 8.52
C ARG A 149 5.73 -5.69 7.66
N MET A 150 4.82 -5.89 6.70
CA MET A 150 4.85 -7.04 5.79
C MET A 150 6.12 -7.06 4.92
N LEU A 151 6.56 -5.91 4.41
CA LEU A 151 7.84 -5.79 3.69
C LEU A 151 9.01 -6.21 4.59
N LYS A 152 9.07 -5.72 5.83
CA LYS A 152 10.11 -6.11 6.79
C LYS A 152 10.08 -7.60 7.13
N SER A 153 8.88 -8.16 7.34
CA SER A 153 8.70 -9.61 7.59
C SER A 153 9.14 -10.47 6.40
N ALA A 154 9.12 -9.92 5.19
CA ALA A 154 9.71 -10.52 3.99
C ALA A 154 11.24 -10.31 3.87
N GLY A 155 11.89 -9.73 4.88
CA GLY A 155 13.33 -9.47 4.90
C GLY A 155 13.77 -8.23 4.12
N ILE A 156 12.84 -7.34 3.76
CA ILE A 156 13.14 -6.14 2.97
C ILE A 156 13.46 -4.98 3.90
N GLU A 157 14.69 -4.47 3.81
CA GLU A 157 15.09 -3.23 4.47
C GLU A 157 14.56 -2.02 3.70
N LEU A 158 13.88 -1.11 4.41
CA LEU A 158 13.24 0.05 3.81
C LEU A 158 13.94 1.32 4.27
N GLU A 159 14.42 2.10 3.31
CA GLU A 159 14.82 3.49 3.51
C GLU A 159 13.86 4.43 2.79
N ALA A 160 13.26 5.36 3.52
CA ALA A 160 12.37 6.35 2.93
C ALA A 160 13.14 7.21 1.90
N PRO A 161 12.62 7.39 0.67
CA PRO A 161 13.28 8.22 -0.32
C PRO A 161 13.45 9.66 0.19
N LYS A 162 14.65 10.23 0.04
CA LYS A 162 14.93 11.61 0.46
C LYS A 162 13.95 12.59 -0.21
N GLY A 163 13.31 13.43 0.60
CA GLY A 163 12.37 14.45 0.12
C GLY A 163 10.96 13.94 -0.18
N ARG A 164 10.61 12.73 0.29
CA ARG A 164 9.22 12.22 0.27
C ARG A 164 8.65 12.10 1.67
N TYR A 165 7.38 12.48 1.79
CA TYR A 165 6.63 12.53 3.06
C TYR A 165 5.62 11.40 3.21
N GLN A 166 5.63 10.46 2.27
CA GLN A 166 4.60 9.45 2.12
C GLN A 166 4.86 8.17 2.90
N TRP A 167 6.08 7.99 3.42
CA TRP A 167 6.46 6.82 4.21
C TRP A 167 6.66 7.29 5.65
N TYR A 168 5.82 6.79 6.55
CA TYR A 168 5.97 7.03 7.98
C TYR A 168 6.78 5.88 8.59
N GLY A 169 7.57 6.17 9.62
CA GLY A 169 8.28 5.12 10.38
C GLY A 169 7.32 4.10 10.99
N GLU A 170 7.84 3.01 11.52
CA GLU A 170 7.01 1.96 12.13
C GLU A 170 6.33 2.47 13.41
N THR A 171 5.01 2.35 13.45
CA THR A 171 4.24 2.65 14.66
C THR A 171 4.35 1.47 15.64
N PRO A 172 4.58 1.72 16.95
CA PRO A 172 4.56 0.65 17.94
C PRO A 172 3.26 -0.15 17.89
N THR A 173 3.39 -1.46 17.99
CA THR A 173 2.28 -2.41 18.08
C THR A 173 2.37 -3.11 19.42
N ILE A 174 1.32 -3.81 19.83
CA ILE A 174 1.33 -4.52 21.11
C ILE A 174 2.51 -5.51 21.25
N TRP A 175 2.98 -6.07 20.13
CA TRP A 175 4.14 -6.96 20.06
C TRP A 175 5.49 -6.25 20.15
N SER A 176 5.55 -4.95 19.82
CA SER A 176 6.80 -4.16 19.86
C SER A 176 6.89 -3.18 21.04
N ILE A 177 5.85 -3.09 21.88
CA ILE A 177 5.91 -2.32 23.12
C ILE A 177 6.94 -2.97 24.07
N PRO A 178 7.92 -2.21 24.62
CA PRO A 178 8.89 -2.73 25.59
C PRO A 178 8.23 -3.24 26.87
N ASP A 179 8.80 -4.27 27.49
CA ASP A 179 8.25 -4.88 28.70
C ASP A 179 8.16 -3.89 29.88
N GLU A 180 9.13 -2.98 30.01
CA GLU A 180 9.08 -1.88 31.00
C GLU A 180 7.85 -0.98 30.83
N VAL A 181 7.39 -0.77 29.59
CA VAL A 181 6.18 0.00 29.29
C VAL A 181 4.96 -0.84 29.63
N LYS A 182 4.94 -2.12 29.27
CA LYS A 182 3.84 -3.03 29.63
C LYS A 182 3.65 -3.06 31.15
N GLU A 183 4.69 -3.37 31.92
CA GLU A 183 4.65 -3.44 33.39
C GLU A 183 4.13 -2.14 34.03
N LYS A 184 4.57 -0.99 33.51
CA LYS A 184 4.13 0.33 34.00
C LYS A 184 2.64 0.55 33.81
N TYR A 185 2.09 0.16 32.66
CA TYR A 185 0.71 0.43 32.30
C TYR A 185 -0.26 -0.71 32.67
N SER A 186 0.19 -1.95 32.86
CA SER A 186 -0.69 -3.06 33.26
C SER A 186 -1.42 -2.78 34.57
N LYS A 187 -0.75 -2.12 35.53
CA LYS A 187 -1.36 -1.70 36.81
C LYS A 187 -2.46 -0.64 36.65
N ARG A 188 -2.61 -0.06 35.45
CA ARG A 188 -3.63 0.96 35.11
C ARG A 188 -4.80 0.39 34.31
N GLY A 189 -4.92 -0.95 34.24
CA GLY A 189 -6.02 -1.63 33.55
C GLY A 189 -5.77 -1.92 32.07
N PHE A 190 -4.50 -1.95 31.63
CA PHE A 190 -4.12 -2.45 30.31
C PHE A 190 -3.76 -3.93 30.42
N HIS A 191 -4.31 -4.75 29.51
CA HIS A 191 -4.23 -6.22 29.58
C HIS A 191 -3.39 -6.75 28.42
N PHE A 192 -2.12 -6.34 28.36
CA PHE A 192 -1.28 -6.57 27.18
C PHE A 192 -1.10 -8.06 26.85
N ASP A 193 -0.96 -8.91 27.86
CA ASP A 193 -0.73 -10.35 27.65
C ASP A 193 -2.01 -11.03 27.15
N GLU A 194 -3.17 -10.70 27.72
CA GLU A 194 -4.47 -11.21 27.29
C GLU A 194 -4.84 -10.70 25.89
N ASP A 195 -4.55 -9.44 25.60
CA ASP A 195 -4.74 -8.83 24.29
C ASP A 195 -3.85 -9.50 23.23
N ILE A 196 -2.58 -9.78 23.54
CA ILE A 196 -1.68 -10.53 22.66
C ILE A 196 -2.25 -11.93 22.44
N GLU A 197 -2.63 -12.65 23.50
CA GLU A 197 -3.19 -14.00 23.39
C GLU A 197 -4.43 -14.01 22.47
N PHE A 198 -5.32 -13.03 22.62
CA PHE A 198 -6.51 -12.89 21.79
C PHE A 198 -6.17 -12.58 20.33
N LEU A 199 -5.26 -11.63 20.07
CA LEU A 199 -4.85 -11.27 18.72
C LEU A 199 -4.12 -12.42 18.01
N GLU A 200 -3.33 -13.20 18.74
CA GLU A 200 -2.67 -14.40 18.23
C GLU A 200 -3.69 -15.50 17.87
N LYS A 201 -4.77 -15.65 18.63
CA LYS A 201 -5.90 -16.53 18.26
C LYS A 201 -6.59 -16.06 16.98
N LEU A 202 -6.83 -14.76 16.82
CA LEU A 202 -7.41 -14.22 15.59
C LEU A 202 -6.50 -14.40 14.38
N ARG A 203 -5.19 -14.14 14.56
CA ARG A 203 -4.17 -14.35 13.53
C ARG A 203 -4.17 -15.80 13.03
N ASN A 204 -4.29 -16.76 13.94
CA ASN A 204 -4.21 -18.19 13.64
C ASN A 204 -5.58 -18.85 13.40
N ALA A 205 -6.64 -18.06 13.22
CA ALA A 205 -7.95 -18.58 12.87
C ALA A 205 -7.89 -19.36 11.54
N PRO A 206 -8.77 -20.37 11.34
CA PRO A 206 -8.81 -21.12 10.09
C PRO A 206 -9.12 -20.21 8.89
N LEU A 207 -8.41 -20.43 7.79
CA LEU A 207 -8.70 -19.77 6.51
C LEU A 207 -10.07 -20.18 5.97
N SER A 208 -10.69 -19.31 5.18
CA SER A 208 -11.92 -19.66 4.48
C SER A 208 -11.70 -20.78 3.47
N SER A 209 -12.77 -21.53 3.15
CA SER A 209 -12.72 -22.65 2.22
C SER A 209 -12.20 -22.28 0.83
N THR A 210 -12.46 -21.05 0.38
CA THR A 210 -11.98 -20.55 -0.92
C THR A 210 -10.46 -20.39 -0.95
N THR A 211 -9.87 -20.00 0.18
CA THR A 211 -8.42 -19.80 0.30
C THR A 211 -7.69 -21.13 0.50
N CYS A 212 -8.31 -22.08 1.19
CA CYS A 212 -7.79 -23.46 1.31
C CYS A 212 -7.60 -24.12 -0.07
N GLN A 213 -8.43 -23.79 -1.07
CA GLN A 213 -8.24 -24.28 -2.44
C GLN A 213 -7.00 -23.71 -3.15
N LEU A 214 -6.48 -22.56 -2.73
CA LEU A 214 -5.22 -22.01 -3.26
C LEU A 214 -4.00 -22.78 -2.73
N GLN A 215 -4.06 -23.32 -1.50
CA GLN A 215 -3.02 -24.17 -0.94
C GLN A 215 -2.85 -25.47 -1.75
N VAL A 216 -3.96 -26.14 -2.08
CA VAL A 216 -3.96 -27.42 -2.81
C VAL A 216 -3.40 -27.27 -4.23
N LYS A 217 -3.59 -26.12 -4.88
CA LYS A 217 -3.04 -25.87 -6.23
C LYS A 217 -1.54 -25.58 -6.25
N GLY A 218 -0.94 -25.22 -5.10
CA GLY A 218 0.49 -24.95 -4.98
C GLY A 218 1.36 -26.21 -4.91
N GLU A 219 0.77 -27.38 -4.65
CA GLU A 219 1.47 -28.67 -4.54
C GLU A 219 1.61 -29.40 -5.89
N GLU A 220 1.01 -28.90 -6.96
CA GLU A 220 1.13 -29.47 -8.32
C GLU A 220 2.17 -28.71 -9.18
N LYS A 221 3.46 -28.73 -8.81
CA LYS A 221 4.59 -28.49 -9.74
C LYS A 221 5.85 -29.26 -9.34
#